data_AF-A0AAD7QL41-F1
#
_entry.id   AF-A0AAD7QL41-F1
#
_cell.length_a   1.000
_cell.length_b   1.000
_cell.length_c   1.000
_cell.angle_alpha   90.00
_cell.angle_beta   90.00
_cell.angle_gamma   90.00
#
_symmetry.space_group_name_H-M   'P 1'
#
loop_
_entity.id
_entity.type
_entity.pdbx_description
1 polymer ?
#
loop_
_entity_poly.entity_id
_entity_poly.type
_entity_poly.pdbx_seq_one_letter_code
_entity_poly.pdbx_strand_id
1 'polypeptide(L)'
;MPGDFSLCLIPVTPKLTVLHIMRYSIIISALIAAAASVNAILDGCYDADWDSETDFFPTKYVTTGVNLPSSITYNNTWVSMHNRQRRSVVLYFRVPVTKVAALDGVSQNIITLLGMSESIARVGTTESLTSSCIRGNVKDNVTYDQENWDKADQVDVTFFGHPAEGNTSMVYIKQDGYHTTLQQAAYIKFIGLFYGLEDLAVEVYDAIAANYRCAAANVYNAIMAGEFPQGRWISAVNYDYDTGMFGIDQNSWWKVLATDLGVQLVNVSSEAVAPASLFNDSYYDMEVSTSDSIFSTQSWAIIDTTQYAFDLGIDKVNKSTWLELTSIPDSVYAVENGNVFMADKSINHWRKHNFVDRAPVRPDIFLHDLISIIYPSIIPADYTPSFVRSINNASDSLAQRRMSSTCYPSDVAVAMLNLTTCELPNFAYGYDNAGFVADAYEDSDSEITSEALGTTISSSSGSDGSSTSSTSMTSSGLTAGQGAGIAVGAMCGAFFVIGAVMFLIRKKRRSSNLISAAEKALERKASLNSGAGSENTAREA
;
A
#
# COMPACT_ATOMS: atom_id res chain seq x y z
N MET A 1 -38.49 -12.74 -6.67
CA MET A 1 -38.16 -12.45 -8.09
C MET A 1 -37.87 -10.98 -8.23
N PRO A 2 -36.62 -10.65 -8.57
CA PRO A 2 -36.38 -9.77 -9.71
C PRO A 2 -35.34 -10.38 -10.67
N GLY A 3 -35.64 -10.29 -11.98
CA GLY A 3 -34.66 -10.34 -13.07
C GLY A 3 -34.15 -11.71 -13.49
N ASP A 4 -34.93 -12.44 -14.29
CA ASP A 4 -34.46 -13.58 -15.09
C ASP A 4 -33.28 -13.17 -16.01
N PHE A 5 -32.09 -13.63 -15.69
CA PHE A 5 -31.04 -13.88 -16.68
C PHE A 5 -30.92 -15.40 -16.85
N SER A 6 -31.47 -15.90 -17.95
CA SER A 6 -31.30 -17.27 -18.43
C SER A 6 -30.54 -17.26 -19.76
N LEU A 7 -29.72 -18.30 -19.95
CA LEU A 7 -28.91 -18.74 -21.10
C LEU A 7 -27.49 -18.12 -21.27
N CYS A 8 -26.44 -18.88 -21.61
CA CYS A 8 -26.42 -20.10 -22.44
C CYS A 8 -25.21 -21.05 -22.22
N LEU A 9 -25.42 -22.30 -22.63
CA LEU A 9 -24.53 -23.47 -22.69
C LEU A 9 -23.56 -23.46 -23.89
N ILE A 10 -22.43 -24.20 -23.81
CA ILE A 10 -22.00 -25.34 -24.66
C ILE A 10 -20.60 -25.84 -24.21
N PRO A 11 -20.37 -27.17 -24.08
CA PRO A 11 -19.07 -27.73 -23.70
C PRO A 11 -18.14 -27.92 -24.90
N VAL A 12 -16.87 -27.55 -24.76
CA VAL A 12 -15.79 -27.98 -25.66
C VAL A 12 -14.88 -28.94 -24.90
N THR A 13 -15.01 -30.23 -25.18
CA THR A 13 -14.04 -31.25 -24.74
C THR A 13 -12.76 -31.15 -25.58
N PRO A 14 -11.56 -31.19 -24.97
CA PRO A 14 -10.39 -31.74 -25.63
C PRO A 14 -10.14 -33.17 -25.12
N LYS A 15 -10.09 -34.12 -26.06
CA LYS A 15 -9.53 -35.45 -25.84
C LYS A 15 -8.04 -35.31 -25.50
N LEU A 16 -7.64 -35.67 -24.28
CA LEU A 16 -6.24 -35.85 -23.94
C LEU A 16 -5.80 -37.28 -24.32
N THR A 17 -5.01 -37.37 -25.39
CA THR A 17 -4.31 -38.60 -25.77
C THR A 17 -3.07 -38.73 -24.89
N VAL A 18 -3.06 -39.73 -24.00
CA VAL A 18 -1.89 -40.07 -23.16
C VAL A 18 -0.83 -40.73 -24.04
N LEU A 19 0.32 -40.07 -24.22
CA LEU A 19 1.54 -40.72 -24.69
C LEU A 19 2.56 -40.77 -23.55
N HIS A 20 2.80 -41.99 -23.07
CA HIS A 20 3.88 -42.34 -22.16
C HIS A 20 5.24 -42.07 -22.79
N ILE A 21 6.06 -41.20 -22.19
CA ILE A 21 7.52 -41.38 -22.16
C ILE A 21 8.00 -41.21 -20.72
N MET A 22 8.51 -42.32 -20.20
CA MET A 22 9.01 -42.51 -18.86
C MET A 22 10.47 -42.03 -18.76
N ARG A 23 10.82 -41.52 -17.56
CA ARG A 23 12.14 -41.52 -16.90
C ARG A 23 13.13 -40.42 -17.32
N TYR A 24 13.32 -39.43 -16.45
CA TYR A 24 14.54 -39.20 -15.66
C TYR A 24 14.28 -38.08 -14.63
N SER A 25 14.95 -38.15 -13.47
CA SER A 25 14.93 -37.18 -12.35
C SER A 25 13.82 -37.30 -11.30
N ILE A 26 13.84 -38.41 -10.58
CA ILE A 26 13.40 -38.48 -9.18
C ILE A 26 14.56 -37.92 -8.34
N ILE A 27 14.32 -36.88 -7.52
CA ILE A 27 15.10 -36.32 -6.38
C ILE A 27 15.11 -34.76 -6.30
N ILE A 28 14.43 -34.01 -7.19
CA ILE A 28 14.22 -32.55 -6.97
C ILE A 28 12.74 -32.17 -7.16
N SER A 29 11.84 -32.80 -6.42
CA SER A 29 10.40 -32.44 -6.45
C SER A 29 9.69 -32.53 -5.09
N ALA A 30 10.45 -32.63 -3.98
CA ALA A 30 9.87 -32.73 -2.64
C ALA A 30 10.05 -31.47 -1.77
N LEU A 31 10.49 -30.34 -2.34
CA LEU A 31 10.72 -29.08 -1.60
C LEU A 31 10.17 -27.83 -2.32
N ILE A 32 9.31 -28.00 -3.33
CA ILE A 32 8.56 -26.90 -3.98
C ILE A 32 7.07 -27.26 -4.05
N ALA A 33 6.52 -27.71 -2.92
CA ALA A 33 5.09 -27.99 -2.78
C ALA A 33 4.54 -27.46 -1.44
N ALA A 34 4.98 -26.25 -1.08
CA ALA A 34 4.42 -25.46 0.02
C ALA A 34 4.36 -23.98 -0.39
N ALA A 35 3.81 -23.74 -1.59
CA ALA A 35 3.45 -22.41 -2.10
C ALA A 35 2.35 -22.62 -3.16
N ALA A 36 1.21 -23.16 -2.73
CA ALA A 36 0.01 -23.28 -3.55
C ALA A 36 -1.19 -23.61 -2.65
N SER A 37 -1.70 -22.59 -1.97
CA SER A 37 -3.12 -22.53 -1.62
C SER A 37 -3.55 -21.06 -1.69
N VAL A 38 -3.57 -20.53 -2.91
CA VAL A 38 -4.21 -19.23 -3.22
C VAL A 38 -5.73 -19.40 -3.42
N ASN A 39 -6.28 -20.59 -3.12
CA ASN A 39 -7.71 -20.86 -3.26
C ASN A 39 -8.37 -20.80 -1.88
N ALA A 40 -9.01 -19.69 -1.55
CA ALA A 40 -9.93 -19.62 -0.41
C ALA A 40 -11.35 -20.07 -0.78
N ILE A 41 -11.58 -20.57 -2.00
CA ILE A 41 -12.89 -21.08 -2.45
C ILE A 41 -12.76 -22.53 -2.92
N LEU A 42 -13.67 -23.38 -2.45
CA LEU A 42 -13.74 -24.78 -2.87
C LEU A 42 -14.12 -24.89 -4.36
N ASP A 43 -13.47 -25.80 -5.09
CA ASP A 43 -13.79 -26.09 -6.48
C ASP A 43 -15.28 -26.43 -6.64
N GLY A 44 -15.91 -25.90 -7.70
CA GLY A 44 -17.33 -26.12 -7.99
C GLY A 44 -18.28 -25.05 -7.41
N CYS A 45 -17.78 -24.03 -6.70
CA CYS A 45 -18.63 -22.89 -6.29
C CYS A 45 -19.29 -22.20 -7.48
N TYR A 46 -18.58 -22.11 -8.61
CA TYR A 46 -19.11 -21.57 -9.87
C TYR A 46 -20.13 -22.50 -10.56
N ASP A 47 -20.30 -23.74 -10.14
CA ASP A 47 -21.30 -24.63 -10.75
C ASP A 47 -22.42 -24.98 -9.77
N ALA A 48 -22.29 -24.55 -8.51
CA ALA A 48 -23.26 -24.78 -7.46
C ALA A 48 -24.50 -23.90 -7.59
N ASP A 49 -25.62 -24.44 -7.10
CA ASP A 49 -26.88 -23.69 -6.92
C ASP A 49 -26.69 -22.53 -5.94
N TRP A 50 -27.49 -21.47 -6.10
CA TRP A 50 -27.38 -20.27 -5.29
C TRP A 50 -27.61 -20.51 -3.79
N ASP A 51 -28.27 -21.59 -3.39
CA ASP A 51 -28.60 -21.94 -2.01
C ASP A 51 -28.01 -23.29 -1.57
N SER A 52 -26.84 -23.66 -2.09
CA SER A 52 -26.18 -24.93 -1.72
C SER A 52 -25.91 -25.06 -0.22
N GLU A 53 -26.10 -26.28 0.29
CA GLU A 53 -25.71 -26.65 1.66
C GLU A 53 -24.18 -26.73 1.84
N THR A 54 -23.42 -26.76 0.75
CA THR A 54 -21.95 -26.78 0.79
C THR A 54 -21.41 -25.39 1.06
N ASP A 55 -20.67 -25.23 2.15
CA ASP A 55 -19.96 -23.98 2.46
C ASP A 55 -18.68 -23.89 1.62
N PHE A 56 -18.71 -23.05 0.59
CA PHE A 56 -17.59 -22.83 -0.32
C PHE A 56 -16.57 -21.82 0.20
N PHE A 57 -16.78 -21.24 1.39
CA PHE A 57 -15.89 -20.25 2.02
C PHE A 57 -15.19 -20.84 3.26
N PRO A 58 -14.15 -21.69 3.09
CA PRO A 58 -13.37 -22.26 4.19
C PRO A 58 -12.72 -21.19 5.07
N THR A 59 -12.33 -20.06 4.47
CA THR A 59 -11.82 -18.88 5.18
C THR A 59 -12.89 -17.80 5.15
N LYS A 60 -13.24 -17.27 6.32
CA LYS A 60 -14.19 -16.15 6.46
C LYS A 60 -13.52 -15.03 7.23
N TYR A 61 -13.67 -13.80 6.76
CA TYR A 61 -13.27 -12.65 7.58
C TYR A 61 -14.03 -12.61 8.90
N VAL A 62 -13.31 -12.22 9.95
CA VAL A 62 -13.92 -11.89 11.23
C VAL A 62 -14.69 -10.58 11.08
N THR A 63 -16.01 -10.66 11.17
CA THR A 63 -16.94 -9.55 10.92
C THR A 63 -17.15 -8.64 12.12
N THR A 64 -16.52 -8.93 13.26
CA THR A 64 -16.72 -8.24 14.54
C THR A 64 -15.76 -7.07 14.77
N GLY A 65 -15.23 -6.46 13.71
CA GLY A 65 -14.36 -5.27 13.79
C GLY A 65 -15.14 -3.98 13.54
N VAL A 66 -15.10 -3.04 14.47
CA VAL A 66 -15.77 -1.72 14.32
C VAL A 66 -15.19 -0.90 13.15
N ASN A 67 -13.95 -1.20 12.75
CA ASN A 67 -13.13 -0.42 11.83
C ASN A 67 -13.11 -0.93 10.38
N LEU A 68 -13.90 -1.94 10.01
CA LEU A 68 -13.97 -2.38 8.63
C LEU A 68 -14.87 -1.43 7.81
N PRO A 69 -14.49 -1.09 6.56
CA PRO A 69 -15.30 -0.23 5.68
C PRO A 69 -16.63 -0.88 5.26
N SER A 70 -16.81 -2.17 5.56
CA SER A 70 -18.05 -2.90 5.27
C SER A 70 -18.38 -3.92 6.36
N SER A 71 -19.67 -4.30 6.45
CA SER A 71 -20.08 -5.52 7.15
C SER A 71 -20.40 -6.61 6.15
N ILE A 72 -19.98 -7.84 6.44
CA ILE A 72 -20.02 -8.98 5.52
C ILE A 72 -20.84 -10.09 6.14
N THR A 73 -21.65 -10.76 5.34
CA THR A 73 -22.36 -11.99 5.73
C THR A 73 -22.11 -13.04 4.65
N TYR A 74 -21.57 -14.18 5.07
CA TYR A 74 -21.36 -15.34 4.20
C TYR A 74 -22.59 -16.23 4.24
N ASN A 75 -23.01 -16.72 3.08
CA ASN A 75 -24.09 -17.67 2.94
C ASN A 75 -23.70 -18.75 1.94
N ASN A 76 -22.80 -19.64 2.38
CA ASN A 76 -22.28 -20.85 1.72
C ASN A 76 -21.76 -20.72 0.27
N THR A 77 -22.56 -20.21 -0.64
CA THR A 77 -22.35 -20.03 -2.09
C THR A 77 -22.27 -18.56 -2.52
N TRP A 78 -22.72 -17.63 -1.68
CA TRP A 78 -22.64 -16.19 -1.94
C TRP A 78 -22.27 -15.39 -0.70
N VAL A 79 -21.82 -14.15 -0.95
CA VAL A 79 -21.49 -13.18 0.07
C VAL A 79 -22.39 -11.96 -0.11
N SER A 80 -23.03 -11.50 0.98
CA SER A 80 -23.60 -10.15 1.02
C SER A 80 -22.68 -9.23 1.77
N MET A 81 -22.57 -8.02 1.25
CA MET A 81 -21.71 -7.02 1.83
C MET A 81 -22.43 -5.68 1.87
N HIS A 82 -22.19 -4.95 2.95
CA HIS A 82 -22.77 -3.65 3.22
C HIS A 82 -21.66 -2.62 3.27
N ASN A 83 -21.52 -1.83 2.20
CA ASN A 83 -20.54 -0.76 2.14
C ASN A 83 -20.99 0.43 3.01
N ARG A 84 -20.15 0.85 3.94
CA ARG A 84 -20.47 1.93 4.90
C ARG A 84 -20.22 3.34 4.34
N GLN A 85 -19.59 3.50 3.17
CA GLN A 85 -19.26 4.83 2.61
C GLN A 85 -20.46 5.67 2.16
N ARG A 86 -21.50 5.07 1.57
CA ARG A 86 -22.78 5.76 1.28
C ARG A 86 -23.91 4.76 1.16
N ARG A 87 -25.08 5.12 1.72
CA ARG A 87 -26.38 4.42 1.57
C ARG A 87 -26.23 2.92 1.36
N SER A 88 -25.85 2.18 2.40
CA SER A 88 -26.18 0.75 2.60
C SER A 88 -26.49 -0.05 1.33
N VAL A 89 -25.53 -0.21 0.41
CA VAL A 89 -25.76 -1.04 -0.79
C VAL A 89 -25.44 -2.47 -0.41
N VAL A 90 -26.46 -3.33 -0.43
CA VAL A 90 -26.29 -4.78 -0.29
C VAL A 90 -25.98 -5.34 -1.67
N LEU A 91 -24.75 -5.81 -1.84
CA LEU A 91 -24.31 -6.46 -3.07
C LEU A 91 -24.47 -7.97 -2.92
N TYR A 92 -25.06 -8.61 -3.94
CA TYR A 92 -25.09 -10.06 -4.10
C TYR A 92 -24.29 -10.38 -5.34
N PHE A 93 -23.21 -11.14 -5.18
CA PHE A 93 -22.35 -11.52 -6.30
C PHE A 93 -21.81 -12.93 -6.12
N ARG A 94 -21.43 -13.52 -7.24
CA ARG A 94 -20.77 -14.82 -7.27
C ARG A 94 -19.28 -14.65 -7.10
N VAL A 95 -18.69 -15.57 -6.36
CA VAL A 95 -17.26 -15.57 -6.05
C VAL A 95 -16.65 -16.87 -6.57
N PRO A 96 -15.47 -16.84 -7.23
CA PRO A 96 -14.70 -15.64 -7.62
C PRO A 96 -15.28 -14.95 -8.86
N VAL A 97 -15.14 -13.62 -8.91
CA VAL A 97 -15.28 -12.86 -10.16
C VAL A 97 -14.07 -13.13 -11.05
N THR A 98 -14.30 -13.14 -12.36
CA THR A 98 -13.27 -13.47 -13.36
C THR A 98 -12.86 -12.25 -14.17
N LYS A 99 -13.81 -11.34 -14.45
CA LYS A 99 -13.59 -10.12 -15.22
C LYS A 99 -14.26 -8.95 -14.54
N VAL A 100 -13.54 -7.85 -14.37
CA VAL A 100 -14.04 -6.66 -13.68
C VAL A 100 -13.83 -5.41 -14.52
N ALA A 101 -14.68 -4.41 -14.29
CA ALA A 101 -14.40 -3.03 -14.67
C ALA A 101 -13.86 -2.28 -13.44
N ALA A 102 -12.75 -1.57 -13.58
CA ALA A 102 -12.19 -0.73 -12.53
C ALA A 102 -12.02 0.70 -13.06
N LEU A 103 -13.03 1.53 -12.84
CA LEU A 103 -13.16 2.83 -13.49
C LEU A 103 -12.37 3.94 -12.79
N ASP A 104 -11.92 3.70 -11.56
CA ASP A 104 -11.11 4.62 -10.76
C ASP A 104 -9.73 4.04 -10.43
N GLY A 105 -8.78 4.92 -10.10
CA GLY A 105 -7.40 4.51 -9.83
C GLY A 105 -7.21 3.78 -8.49
N VAL A 106 -8.05 4.02 -7.48
CA VAL A 106 -7.95 3.35 -6.17
C VAL A 106 -8.24 1.87 -6.34
N SER A 107 -9.38 1.54 -6.97
CA SER A 107 -9.78 0.16 -7.28
C SER A 107 -8.73 -0.55 -8.14
N GLN A 108 -8.20 0.13 -9.16
CA GLN A 108 -7.13 -0.41 -10.02
C GLN A 108 -5.86 -0.75 -9.22
N ASN A 109 -5.43 0.12 -8.30
CA ASN A 109 -4.26 -0.14 -7.47
C ASN A 109 -4.50 -1.31 -6.50
N ILE A 110 -5.66 -1.40 -5.86
CA ILE A 110 -5.99 -2.51 -4.96
C ILE A 110 -6.00 -3.85 -5.70
N ILE A 111 -6.69 -3.93 -6.84
CA ILE A 111 -6.74 -5.17 -7.66
C ILE A 111 -5.33 -5.58 -8.10
N THR A 112 -4.48 -4.60 -8.42
CA THR A 112 -3.07 -4.85 -8.74
C THR A 112 -2.31 -5.40 -7.54
N LEU A 113 -2.51 -4.87 -6.32
CA LEU A 113 -1.85 -5.39 -5.11
C LEU A 113 -2.23 -6.84 -4.78
N LEU A 114 -3.42 -7.28 -5.17
CA LEU A 114 -3.88 -8.67 -5.01
C LEU A 114 -3.39 -9.60 -6.14
N GLY A 115 -2.59 -9.08 -7.07
CA GLY A 115 -2.08 -9.81 -8.22
C GLY A 115 -3.13 -10.18 -9.26
N MET A 116 -4.26 -9.45 -9.29
CA MET A 116 -5.40 -9.73 -10.17
C MET A 116 -5.51 -8.73 -11.32
N SER A 117 -4.43 -8.04 -11.70
CA SER A 117 -4.45 -6.97 -12.72
C SER A 117 -4.94 -7.42 -14.11
N GLU A 118 -4.74 -8.69 -14.49
CA GLU A 118 -5.22 -9.23 -15.77
C GLU A 118 -6.74 -9.49 -15.79
N SER A 119 -7.39 -9.51 -14.62
CA SER A 119 -8.85 -9.61 -14.54
C SER A 119 -9.55 -8.29 -14.86
N ILE A 120 -8.82 -7.17 -14.89
CA ILE A 120 -9.39 -5.87 -15.25
C ILE A 120 -9.59 -5.82 -16.77
N ALA A 121 -10.80 -6.13 -17.22
CA ALA A 121 -11.15 -6.09 -18.63
C ALA A 121 -11.40 -4.65 -19.11
N ARG A 122 -11.95 -3.81 -18.23
CA ARG A 122 -12.42 -2.46 -18.56
C ARG A 122 -11.91 -1.43 -17.56
N VAL A 123 -11.44 -0.29 -18.07
CA VAL A 123 -11.08 0.88 -17.26
C VAL A 123 -11.75 2.14 -17.80
N GLY A 124 -11.68 3.24 -17.05
CA GLY A 124 -12.12 4.56 -17.51
C GLY A 124 -11.27 5.11 -18.66
N THR A 125 -11.19 6.43 -18.78
CA THR A 125 -10.38 7.07 -19.84
C THR A 125 -8.90 6.79 -19.64
N THR A 126 -8.15 6.60 -20.74
CA THR A 126 -6.70 6.34 -20.70
C THR A 126 -5.90 7.46 -20.01
N GLU A 127 -6.43 8.68 -20.03
CA GLU A 127 -5.89 9.88 -19.36
C GLU A 127 -5.85 9.75 -17.83
N SER A 128 -6.88 9.10 -17.27
CA SER A 128 -7.05 8.92 -15.83
C SER A 128 -6.16 7.82 -15.23
N LEU A 129 -5.54 6.98 -16.06
CA LEU A 129 -4.77 5.82 -15.62
C LEU A 129 -3.40 6.23 -15.10
N THR A 130 -3.13 5.97 -13.83
CA THR A 130 -1.83 6.26 -13.20
C THR A 130 -1.02 4.98 -12.92
N SER A 131 -1.63 3.81 -12.77
CA SER A 131 -0.88 2.56 -12.57
C SER A 131 -0.04 2.20 -13.81
N SER A 132 1.28 2.01 -13.60
CA SER A 132 2.19 1.57 -14.68
C SER A 132 1.85 0.19 -15.22
N CYS A 133 1.38 -0.69 -14.32
CA CYS A 133 0.90 -2.03 -14.64
C CYS A 133 -0.32 -1.97 -15.56
N ILE A 134 -1.40 -1.28 -15.14
CA ILE A 134 -2.66 -1.24 -15.91
C ILE A 134 -2.46 -0.56 -17.26
N ARG A 135 -1.63 0.48 -17.33
CA ARG A 135 -1.28 1.09 -18.62
C ARG A 135 -0.46 0.16 -19.51
N GLY A 136 0.32 -0.75 -18.92
CA GLY A 136 0.95 -1.87 -19.61
C GLY A 136 -0.10 -2.82 -20.19
N ASN A 137 -1.07 -3.23 -19.39
CA ASN A 137 -2.17 -4.10 -19.83
C ASN A 137 -3.01 -3.48 -20.96
N VAL A 138 -3.26 -2.16 -20.91
CA VAL A 138 -3.92 -1.43 -22.01
C VAL A 138 -3.07 -1.48 -23.27
N LYS A 139 -1.75 -1.25 -23.16
CA LYS A 139 -0.84 -1.34 -24.30
C LYS A 139 -0.80 -2.75 -24.90
N ASP A 140 -0.90 -3.77 -24.05
CA ASP A 140 -0.81 -5.18 -24.44
C ASP A 140 -2.19 -5.78 -24.84
N ASN A 141 -3.24 -4.96 -24.90
CA ASN A 141 -4.64 -5.35 -25.20
C ASN A 141 -5.22 -6.41 -24.24
N VAL A 142 -4.77 -6.41 -22.98
CA VAL A 142 -5.36 -7.21 -21.89
C VAL A 142 -6.52 -6.46 -21.24
N THR A 143 -6.42 -5.14 -21.17
CA THR A 143 -7.41 -4.23 -20.60
C THR A 143 -7.82 -3.20 -21.66
N TYR A 144 -9.08 -2.79 -21.70
CA TYR A 144 -9.57 -1.80 -22.65
C TYR A 144 -10.14 -0.57 -21.95
N ASP A 145 -9.84 0.61 -22.50
CA ASP A 145 -10.41 1.87 -22.05
C ASP A 145 -11.83 2.08 -22.61
N GLN A 146 -12.50 3.12 -22.12
CA GLN A 146 -13.89 3.42 -22.45
C GLN A 146 -14.19 3.51 -23.95
N GLU A 147 -13.22 3.94 -24.77
CA GLU A 147 -13.38 4.04 -26.23
C GLU A 147 -13.33 2.67 -26.93
N ASN A 148 -12.81 1.64 -26.25
CA ASN A 148 -12.57 0.31 -26.81
C ASN A 148 -13.25 -0.81 -26.00
N TRP A 149 -14.24 -0.50 -25.15
CA TRP A 149 -14.97 -1.50 -24.37
C TRP A 149 -15.73 -2.52 -25.22
N ASP A 150 -16.01 -2.23 -26.49
CA ASP A 150 -16.59 -3.17 -27.45
C ASP A 150 -15.68 -4.38 -27.71
N LYS A 151 -14.38 -4.25 -27.47
CA LYS A 151 -13.38 -5.32 -27.58
C LYS A 151 -13.12 -6.04 -26.26
N ALA A 152 -13.67 -5.53 -25.16
CA ALA A 152 -13.46 -6.09 -23.83
C ALA A 152 -14.46 -7.21 -23.54
N ASP A 153 -14.00 -8.20 -22.77
CA ASP A 153 -14.87 -9.20 -22.16
C ASP A 153 -16.03 -8.53 -21.40
N GLN A 154 -17.14 -9.27 -21.25
CA GLN A 154 -18.17 -8.91 -20.29
C GLN A 154 -17.59 -8.95 -18.87
N VAL A 155 -18.04 -8.04 -18.02
CA VAL A 155 -17.57 -7.93 -16.63
C VAL A 155 -18.64 -8.40 -15.66
N ASP A 156 -18.20 -9.05 -14.59
CA ASP A 156 -19.02 -9.54 -13.48
C ASP A 156 -19.39 -8.42 -12.52
N VAL A 157 -18.46 -7.48 -12.30
CA VAL A 157 -18.61 -6.36 -11.36
C VAL A 157 -17.91 -5.10 -11.90
N THR A 158 -18.45 -3.93 -11.56
CA THR A 158 -17.85 -2.63 -11.88
C THR A 158 -17.52 -1.88 -10.61
N PHE A 159 -16.24 -1.57 -10.38
CA PHE A 159 -15.75 -0.69 -9.33
C PHE A 159 -15.60 0.74 -9.85
N PHE A 160 -15.95 1.73 -9.03
CA PHE A 160 -15.96 3.13 -9.45
C PHE A 160 -15.84 4.10 -8.25
N GLY A 161 -15.27 5.29 -8.50
CA GLY A 161 -14.97 6.29 -7.47
C GLY A 161 -15.86 7.54 -7.42
N HIS A 162 -16.89 7.64 -8.27
CA HIS A 162 -17.81 8.78 -8.29
C HIS A 162 -19.27 8.33 -8.28
N PRO A 163 -20.14 8.79 -7.38
CA PRO A 163 -21.51 8.28 -7.23
C PRO A 163 -22.27 8.28 -8.56
N ALA A 164 -22.47 7.10 -9.15
CA ALA A 164 -23.36 6.94 -10.29
C ALA A 164 -24.78 6.84 -9.73
N GLU A 165 -25.59 7.88 -9.94
CA GLU A 165 -26.98 7.87 -9.50
C GLU A 165 -27.73 6.68 -10.15
N GLY A 166 -28.29 5.81 -9.31
CA GLY A 166 -29.29 4.82 -9.74
C GLY A 166 -28.77 3.47 -10.25
N ASN A 167 -27.46 3.17 -10.24
CA ASN A 167 -26.95 1.87 -10.66
C ASN A 167 -26.52 0.99 -9.46
N THR A 168 -27.36 0.02 -9.10
CA THR A 168 -27.10 -0.94 -8.00
C THR A 168 -26.13 -2.06 -8.37
N SER A 169 -25.70 -2.14 -9.63
CA SER A 169 -24.75 -3.16 -10.12
C SER A 169 -23.29 -2.71 -10.06
N MET A 170 -23.03 -1.56 -9.45
CA MET A 170 -21.70 -0.99 -9.34
C MET A 170 -21.29 -0.88 -7.86
N VAL A 171 -19.98 -1.00 -7.62
CA VAL A 171 -19.36 -0.96 -6.29
C VAL A 171 -18.60 0.35 -6.11
N TYR A 172 -19.14 1.22 -5.25
CA TYR A 172 -18.56 2.53 -4.98
C TYR A 172 -17.39 2.43 -4.01
N ILE A 173 -16.21 2.89 -4.43
CA ILE A 173 -15.02 2.99 -3.58
C ILE A 173 -14.39 4.35 -3.83
N LYS A 174 -14.42 5.24 -2.84
CA LYS A 174 -13.79 6.57 -2.95
C LYS A 174 -12.85 6.81 -1.79
N GLN A 175 -11.79 7.59 -2.00
CA GLN A 175 -11.13 8.31 -0.91
C GLN A 175 -11.86 9.64 -0.72
N ASP A 176 -12.61 9.77 0.36
CA ASP A 176 -13.39 10.96 0.70
C ASP A 176 -12.93 11.61 2.01
N GLY A 177 -11.82 11.14 2.59
CA GLY A 177 -11.24 11.68 3.82
C GLY A 177 -11.96 11.27 5.10
N TYR A 178 -13.07 10.52 5.02
CA TYR A 178 -13.84 10.08 6.19
C TYR A 178 -13.21 8.89 6.92
N HIS A 179 -12.31 8.16 6.26
CA HIS A 179 -11.57 7.05 6.86
C HIS A 179 -10.16 7.49 7.24
N THR A 180 -9.68 6.95 8.36
CA THR A 180 -8.28 7.05 8.74
C THR A 180 -7.39 6.31 7.73
N THR A 181 -6.08 6.53 7.79
CA THR A 181 -5.09 6.00 6.84
C THR A 181 -5.18 4.49 6.62
N LEU A 182 -5.17 3.68 7.68
CA LEU A 182 -5.26 2.22 7.59
C LEU A 182 -6.69 1.72 7.43
N GLN A 183 -7.71 2.48 7.84
CA GLN A 183 -9.10 2.14 7.49
C GLN A 183 -9.32 2.24 5.97
N GLN A 184 -8.79 3.27 5.33
CA GLN A 184 -8.86 3.43 3.89
C GLN A 184 -8.11 2.32 3.14
N ALA A 185 -6.94 1.91 3.63
CA ALA A 185 -6.20 0.77 3.06
C ALA A 185 -6.94 -0.57 3.23
N ALA A 186 -7.88 -0.69 4.20
CA ALA A 186 -8.61 -1.93 4.44
C ALA A 186 -9.58 -2.31 3.30
N TYR A 187 -9.80 -1.42 2.33
CA TYR A 187 -10.47 -1.76 1.07
C TYR A 187 -9.75 -2.86 0.27
N ILE A 188 -8.47 -3.16 0.58
CA ILE A 188 -7.77 -4.35 0.09
C ILE A 188 -8.52 -5.63 0.48
N LYS A 189 -8.91 -5.76 1.76
CA LYS A 189 -9.69 -6.91 2.25
C LYS A 189 -11.05 -6.96 1.55
N PHE A 190 -11.70 -5.81 1.41
CA PHE A 190 -13.00 -5.67 0.73
C PHE A 190 -12.97 -6.17 -0.72
N ILE A 191 -11.99 -5.74 -1.54
CA ILE A 191 -11.89 -6.21 -2.92
C ILE A 191 -11.46 -7.68 -2.98
N GLY A 192 -10.62 -8.14 -2.04
CA GLY A 192 -10.21 -9.55 -1.94
C GLY A 192 -11.39 -10.52 -1.90
N LEU A 193 -12.51 -10.13 -1.30
CA LEU A 193 -13.75 -10.94 -1.24
C LEU A 193 -14.33 -11.24 -2.62
N PHE A 194 -14.24 -10.31 -3.57
CA PHE A 194 -14.77 -10.55 -4.91
C PHE A 194 -14.03 -11.66 -5.63
N TYR A 195 -12.78 -11.91 -5.27
CA TYR A 195 -11.93 -12.92 -5.89
C TYR A 195 -11.77 -14.19 -5.05
N GLY A 196 -12.36 -14.25 -3.84
CA GLY A 196 -12.08 -15.36 -2.91
C GLY A 196 -10.61 -15.41 -2.50
N LEU A 197 -10.01 -14.24 -2.27
CA LEU A 197 -8.61 -14.05 -1.91
C LEU A 197 -8.46 -13.54 -0.48
N GLU A 198 -9.31 -14.01 0.44
CA GLU A 198 -9.37 -13.54 1.82
C GLU A 198 -8.00 -13.60 2.52
N ASP A 199 -7.34 -14.75 2.47
CA ASP A 199 -6.04 -14.96 3.12
C ASP A 199 -4.97 -14.04 2.54
N LEU A 200 -4.89 -13.94 1.21
CA LEU A 200 -3.92 -13.06 0.54
C LEU A 200 -4.19 -11.58 0.82
N ALA A 201 -5.46 -11.17 0.82
CA ALA A 201 -5.83 -9.78 1.08
C ALA A 201 -5.54 -9.38 2.53
N VAL A 202 -5.70 -10.31 3.48
CA VAL A 202 -5.25 -10.12 4.87
C VAL A 202 -3.73 -9.99 4.92
N GLU A 203 -2.98 -10.89 4.28
CA GLU A 203 -1.53 -10.87 4.26
C GLU A 203 -0.97 -9.56 3.67
N VAL A 204 -1.50 -9.12 2.52
CA VAL A 204 -1.10 -7.87 1.86
C VAL A 204 -1.42 -6.66 2.73
N TYR A 205 -2.63 -6.58 3.31
CA TYR A 205 -2.99 -5.48 4.18
C TYR A 205 -2.13 -5.45 5.45
N ASP A 206 -1.96 -6.60 6.11
CA ASP A 206 -1.22 -6.69 7.37
C ASP A 206 0.25 -6.32 7.14
N ALA A 207 0.84 -6.67 5.99
CA ALA A 207 2.18 -6.25 5.59
C ALA A 207 2.29 -4.71 5.42
N ILE A 208 1.30 -4.07 4.77
CA ILE A 208 1.23 -2.60 4.63
C ILE A 208 1.06 -1.94 6.00
N ALA A 209 0.13 -2.45 6.82
CA ALA A 209 -0.15 -1.91 8.15
C ALA A 209 1.07 -2.04 9.06
N ALA A 210 1.75 -3.19 9.06
CA ALA A 210 2.96 -3.40 9.85
C ALA A 210 4.08 -2.41 9.45
N ASN A 211 4.27 -2.17 8.15
CA ASN A 211 5.25 -1.21 7.66
C ASN A 211 4.91 0.23 8.08
N TYR A 212 3.64 0.63 7.94
CA TYR A 212 3.15 1.94 8.39
C TYR A 212 3.37 2.15 9.89
N ARG A 213 2.94 1.18 10.71
CA ARG A 213 3.05 1.23 12.17
C ARG A 213 4.49 1.23 12.64
N CYS A 214 5.37 0.48 11.98
CA CYS A 214 6.79 0.51 12.28
C CYS A 214 7.40 1.89 12.04
N ALA A 215 7.04 2.57 10.94
CA ALA A 215 7.51 3.92 10.66
C ALA A 215 7.03 4.92 11.73
N ALA A 216 5.74 4.87 12.06
CA ALA A 216 5.15 5.72 13.11
C ALA A 216 5.74 5.43 14.51
N ALA A 217 6.01 4.17 14.84
CA ALA A 217 6.66 3.79 16.10
C ALA A 217 8.09 4.36 16.19
N ASN A 218 8.83 4.42 15.09
CA ASN A 218 10.17 5.03 15.05
C ASN A 218 10.11 6.55 15.23
N VAL A 219 9.09 7.22 14.68
CA VAL A 219 8.81 8.62 14.98
C VAL A 219 8.56 8.81 16.48
N TYR A 220 7.67 8.00 17.07
CA TYR A 220 7.38 8.07 18.50
C TYR A 220 8.63 7.81 19.37
N ASN A 221 9.46 6.84 19.00
CA ASN A 221 10.74 6.57 19.66
C ASN A 221 11.64 7.82 19.67
N ALA A 222 11.75 8.51 18.54
CA ALA A 222 12.53 9.75 18.44
C ALA A 222 11.94 10.89 19.28
N ILE A 223 10.61 10.98 19.38
CA ILE A 223 9.94 11.96 20.25
C ILE A 223 10.28 11.69 21.71
N MET A 224 10.18 10.43 22.16
CA MET A 224 10.51 10.02 23.53
C MET A 224 11.99 10.18 23.87
N ALA A 225 12.88 10.04 22.89
CA ALA A 225 14.29 10.34 23.05
C ALA A 225 14.60 11.85 23.09
N GLY A 226 13.62 12.72 22.80
CA GLY A 226 13.82 14.17 22.68
C GLY A 226 14.61 14.58 21.43
N GLU A 227 14.72 13.67 20.45
CA GLU A 227 15.46 13.86 19.20
C GLU A 227 14.57 14.40 18.07
N PHE A 228 13.25 14.24 18.22
CA PHE A 228 12.28 14.69 17.22
C PHE A 228 12.06 16.21 17.27
N PRO A 229 12.00 16.89 16.11
CA PRO A 229 11.78 18.34 16.07
C PRO A 229 10.42 18.75 16.63
N GLN A 230 10.43 19.64 17.63
CA GLN A 230 9.22 20.18 18.25
C GLN A 230 8.60 21.31 17.42
N GLY A 231 7.28 21.51 17.58
CA GLY A 231 6.56 22.67 17.02
C GLY A 231 6.37 22.65 15.50
N ARG A 232 6.45 21.48 14.86
CA ARG A 232 6.22 21.36 13.42
C ARG A 232 4.78 21.01 13.12
N TRP A 233 4.16 21.79 12.26
CA TRP A 233 2.79 21.57 11.80
C TRP A 233 2.79 21.47 10.27
N ILE A 234 1.88 20.67 9.74
CA ILE A 234 1.71 20.50 8.30
C ILE A 234 0.36 21.04 7.86
N SER A 235 0.35 21.61 6.66
CA SER A 235 -0.88 21.96 5.95
C SER A 235 -0.98 21.10 4.70
N ALA A 236 -2.02 20.28 4.62
CA ALA A 236 -2.38 19.58 3.39
C ALA A 236 -3.33 20.47 2.59
N VAL A 237 -3.00 20.74 1.33
CA VAL A 237 -3.69 21.75 0.55
C VAL A 237 -4.08 21.25 -0.83
N ASN A 238 -5.17 21.77 -1.34
CA ASN A 238 -5.63 21.59 -2.71
C ASN A 238 -6.16 22.91 -3.25
N TYR A 239 -5.83 23.24 -4.49
CA TYR A 239 -6.35 24.41 -5.15
C TYR A 239 -7.46 24.01 -6.12
N ASP A 240 -8.68 24.46 -5.83
CA ASP A 240 -9.85 24.26 -6.68
C ASP A 240 -9.88 25.38 -7.74
N TYR A 241 -9.66 24.99 -8.99
CA TYR A 241 -9.59 25.94 -10.11
C TYR A 241 -10.97 26.40 -10.59
N ASP A 242 -12.04 25.65 -10.32
CA ASP A 242 -13.41 26.01 -10.71
C ASP A 242 -13.93 27.16 -9.84
N THR A 243 -13.54 27.15 -8.56
CA THR A 243 -13.91 28.18 -7.58
C THR A 243 -12.81 29.22 -7.37
N GLY A 244 -11.56 28.91 -7.73
CA GLY A 244 -10.38 29.73 -7.43
C GLY A 244 -9.98 29.69 -5.96
N MET A 245 -10.49 28.73 -5.19
CA MET A 245 -10.29 28.65 -3.75
C MET A 245 -9.08 27.79 -3.41
N PHE A 246 -8.28 28.28 -2.47
CA PHE A 246 -7.21 27.52 -1.87
C PHE A 246 -7.73 26.81 -0.62
N GLY A 247 -7.90 25.50 -0.72
CA GLY A 247 -8.47 24.70 0.35
C GLY A 247 -7.44 23.98 1.19
N ILE A 248 -7.77 23.79 2.45
CA ILE A 248 -6.97 23.09 3.44
C ILE A 248 -7.73 21.87 3.94
N ASP A 249 -7.12 20.71 3.79
CA ASP A 249 -7.65 19.46 4.31
C ASP A 249 -7.47 19.37 5.84
N GLN A 250 -8.58 19.10 6.52
CA GLN A 250 -8.66 18.79 7.96
C GLN A 250 -9.39 17.47 8.23
N ASN A 251 -9.46 16.59 7.24
CA ASN A 251 -10.19 15.32 7.32
C ASN A 251 -9.46 14.28 8.17
N SER A 252 -10.18 13.20 8.54
CA SER A 252 -9.68 12.16 9.45
C SER A 252 -8.40 11.49 8.92
N TRP A 253 -8.30 11.34 7.60
CA TRP A 253 -7.12 10.75 6.96
C TRP A 253 -5.86 11.58 7.23
N TRP A 254 -5.91 12.89 6.99
CA TRP A 254 -4.77 13.79 7.24
C TRP A 254 -4.47 13.99 8.72
N LYS A 255 -5.52 14.05 9.56
CA LYS A 255 -5.39 14.17 11.02
C LYS A 255 -4.61 13.02 11.64
N VAL A 256 -4.98 11.78 11.29
CA VAL A 256 -4.28 10.58 11.77
C VAL A 256 -2.86 10.52 11.19
N LEU A 257 -2.69 10.79 9.90
CA LEU A 257 -1.38 10.80 9.28
C LEU A 257 -0.42 11.81 9.93
N ALA A 258 -0.89 13.03 10.21
CA ALA A 258 -0.11 14.06 10.90
C ALA A 258 0.31 13.59 12.31
N THR A 259 -0.64 13.00 13.04
CA THR A 259 -0.39 12.43 14.38
C THR A 259 0.68 11.34 14.33
N ASP A 260 0.58 10.40 13.39
CA ASP A 260 1.56 9.31 13.23
C ASP A 260 2.92 9.79 12.70
N LEU A 261 2.96 10.95 12.05
CA LEU A 261 4.16 11.66 11.65
C LEU A 261 4.78 12.48 12.80
N GLY A 262 4.15 12.53 13.98
CA GLY A 262 4.65 13.26 15.14
C GLY A 262 4.48 14.77 15.04
N VAL A 263 3.58 15.23 14.18
CA VAL A 263 3.30 16.65 13.91
C VAL A 263 1.81 16.95 14.09
N GLN A 264 1.45 18.23 14.10
CA GLN A 264 0.05 18.66 14.12
C GLN A 264 -0.41 19.09 12.72
N LEU A 265 -1.69 18.87 12.43
CA LEU A 265 -2.33 19.41 11.23
C LEU A 265 -2.79 20.84 11.55
N VAL A 266 -2.51 21.79 10.66
CA VAL A 266 -2.94 23.19 10.87
C VAL A 266 -4.46 23.31 10.88
N ASN A 267 -4.99 23.86 11.98
CA ASN A 267 -6.42 24.07 12.17
C ASN A 267 -6.79 25.51 11.81
N VAL A 268 -7.34 25.68 10.61
CA VAL A 268 -7.83 26.97 10.08
C VAL A 268 -9.33 27.20 10.28
N SER A 269 -10.02 26.37 11.08
CA SER A 269 -11.50 26.42 11.20
C SER A 269 -12.06 27.77 11.69
N SER A 270 -11.24 28.58 12.37
CA SER A 270 -11.61 29.92 12.82
C SER A 270 -11.40 31.02 11.77
N GLU A 271 -10.65 30.77 10.70
CA GLU A 271 -10.26 31.76 9.69
C GLU A 271 -10.62 31.38 8.25
N ALA A 272 -11.08 30.15 8.03
CA ALA A 272 -11.46 29.63 6.73
C ALA A 272 -12.94 29.25 6.70
N VAL A 273 -13.51 29.24 5.50
CA VAL A 273 -14.94 28.97 5.29
C VAL A 273 -15.13 27.46 5.16
N ALA A 274 -15.99 26.87 6.00
CA ALA A 274 -16.41 25.49 5.81
C ALA A 274 -17.14 25.38 4.45
N PRO A 275 -16.89 24.30 3.68
CA PRO A 275 -17.34 24.24 2.31
C PRO A 275 -18.86 24.14 2.29
N ALA A 276 -19.51 24.74 1.29
CA ALA A 276 -20.97 24.74 1.16
C ALA A 276 -21.58 23.32 0.97
N SER A 277 -20.75 22.31 0.74
CA SER A 277 -21.12 20.92 0.51
C SER A 277 -21.26 20.15 1.82
N LEU A 278 -22.46 19.61 2.08
CA LEU A 278 -22.80 18.68 3.18
C LEU A 278 -22.07 17.32 3.13
N PHE A 279 -21.06 17.17 2.27
CA PHE A 279 -20.35 15.92 2.02
C PHE A 279 -18.82 16.08 2.06
N ASN A 280 -18.32 17.19 2.61
CA ASN A 280 -16.89 17.40 2.79
C ASN A 280 -16.63 18.23 4.07
N ASP A 281 -17.15 17.78 5.21
CA ASP A 281 -17.16 18.50 6.51
C ASP A 281 -15.75 18.78 7.11
N SER A 282 -14.69 18.67 6.32
CA SER A 282 -13.31 18.78 6.77
C SER A 282 -12.36 19.28 5.68
N TYR A 283 -12.87 20.11 4.75
CA TYR A 283 -12.08 20.80 3.74
C TYR A 283 -12.42 22.29 3.79
N TYR A 284 -11.47 23.13 4.17
CA TYR A 284 -11.75 24.54 4.46
C TYR A 284 -11.21 25.45 3.36
N ASP A 285 -12.07 26.27 2.78
CA ASP A 285 -11.70 27.22 1.74
C ASP A 285 -11.14 28.52 2.35
N MET A 286 -9.94 28.91 1.94
CA MET A 286 -9.34 30.19 2.33
C MET A 286 -9.51 31.22 1.22
N GLU A 287 -10.06 32.40 1.55
CA GLU A 287 -10.26 33.49 0.58
C GLU A 287 -8.94 34.25 0.29
N VAL A 288 -8.14 34.58 1.30
CA VAL A 288 -6.76 35.14 1.16
C VAL A 288 -6.03 34.96 2.50
N SER A 289 -4.85 34.30 2.51
CA SER A 289 -4.02 34.26 3.72
C SER A 289 -3.25 35.58 3.90
N THR A 290 -3.43 36.27 5.02
CA THR A 290 -2.52 37.35 5.44
C THR A 290 -1.27 36.76 6.08
N SER A 291 -0.17 37.53 6.19
CA SER A 291 1.06 37.09 6.85
C SER A 291 0.86 36.61 8.28
N ASP A 292 -0.21 37.07 8.93
CA ASP A 292 -0.48 36.85 10.36
C ASP A 292 -1.56 35.78 10.59
N SER A 293 -2.08 35.15 9.52
CA SER A 293 -3.06 34.06 9.64
C SER A 293 -2.46 32.82 10.32
N ILE A 294 -3.33 31.98 10.88
CA ILE A 294 -2.95 30.70 11.49
C ILE A 294 -2.23 29.85 10.45
N PHE A 295 -2.77 29.76 9.23
CA PHE A 295 -2.09 29.11 8.11
C PHE A 295 -0.67 29.65 7.89
N SER A 296 -0.50 30.96 7.73
CA SER A 296 0.79 31.57 7.41
C SER A 296 1.84 31.36 8.50
N THR A 297 1.42 31.41 9.76
CA THR A 297 2.31 31.40 10.93
C THR A 297 2.61 29.99 11.44
N GLN A 298 1.67 29.05 11.33
CA GLN A 298 1.83 27.70 11.85
C GLN A 298 2.32 26.70 10.81
N SER A 299 2.04 26.90 9.52
CA SER A 299 2.47 25.97 8.47
C SER A 299 4.00 25.87 8.42
N TRP A 300 4.57 24.84 9.03
CA TRP A 300 5.99 24.55 8.93
C TRP A 300 6.33 23.92 7.58
N ALA A 301 5.45 23.04 7.08
CA ALA A 301 5.47 22.53 5.72
C ALA A 301 4.07 22.56 5.09
N ILE A 302 4.04 22.75 3.77
CA ILE A 302 2.83 22.66 2.95
C ILE A 302 2.97 21.46 2.03
N ILE A 303 1.99 20.57 2.05
CA ILE A 303 1.88 19.41 1.15
C ILE A 303 0.73 19.68 0.18
N ASP A 304 1.07 20.02 -1.05
CA ASP A 304 0.11 20.35 -2.10
C ASP A 304 -0.21 19.13 -2.95
N THR A 305 -1.49 18.76 -2.98
CA THR A 305 -2.00 17.58 -3.69
C THR A 305 -2.79 17.93 -4.95
N THR A 306 -2.67 19.16 -5.45
CA THR A 306 -3.37 19.66 -6.63
C THR A 306 -2.83 19.06 -7.92
N GLN A 307 -3.74 18.68 -8.82
CA GLN A 307 -3.46 18.11 -10.14
C GLN A 307 -3.11 19.19 -11.19
N TYR A 308 -2.24 20.15 -10.87
CA TYR A 308 -1.92 21.31 -11.73
C TYR A 308 -1.59 20.95 -13.19
N ALA A 309 -0.79 19.90 -13.39
CA ALA A 309 -0.33 19.54 -14.72
C ALA A 309 -1.42 18.85 -15.57
N PHE A 310 -2.36 18.17 -14.93
CA PHE A 310 -3.50 17.51 -15.56
C PHE A 310 -4.63 18.52 -15.84
N ASP A 311 -5.00 19.32 -14.84
CA ASP A 311 -6.17 20.21 -14.93
C ASP A 311 -5.86 21.53 -15.65
N LEU A 312 -4.67 22.10 -15.43
CA LEU A 312 -4.27 23.40 -16.00
C LEU A 312 -3.24 23.28 -17.14
N GLY A 313 -2.73 22.08 -17.41
CA GLY A 313 -1.70 21.86 -18.43
C GLY A 313 -0.34 22.49 -18.09
N ILE A 314 -0.10 22.86 -16.83
CA ILE A 314 1.14 23.49 -16.36
C ILE A 314 2.14 22.39 -15.98
N ASP A 315 3.12 22.16 -16.83
CA ASP A 315 4.15 21.16 -16.56
C ASP A 315 5.07 21.60 -15.42
N LYS A 316 4.98 20.89 -14.29
CA LYS A 316 5.89 20.94 -13.13
C LYS A 316 5.98 22.33 -12.49
N VAL A 317 4.95 22.64 -11.72
CA VAL A 317 4.83 23.88 -10.92
C VAL A 317 6.07 24.07 -10.02
N ASN A 318 6.70 25.24 -10.17
CA ASN A 318 7.79 25.74 -9.34
C ASN A 318 7.26 26.81 -8.37
N LYS A 319 8.13 27.34 -7.49
CA LYS A 319 7.72 28.29 -6.45
C LYS A 319 7.05 29.54 -7.01
N SER A 320 7.60 30.18 -8.05
CA SER A 320 7.00 31.40 -8.60
C SER A 320 5.61 31.17 -9.19
N THR A 321 5.45 30.08 -9.95
CA THR A 321 4.16 29.72 -10.55
C THR A 321 3.14 29.35 -9.48
N TRP A 322 3.55 28.66 -8.43
CA TRP A 322 2.66 28.29 -7.33
C TRP A 322 2.13 29.51 -6.58
N LEU A 323 2.98 30.50 -6.29
CA LEU A 323 2.57 31.74 -5.63
C LEU A 323 1.59 32.54 -6.50
N GLU A 324 1.82 32.58 -7.82
CA GLU A 324 0.91 33.22 -8.75
C GLU A 324 -0.46 32.53 -8.82
N LEU A 325 -0.48 31.20 -8.86
CA LEU A 325 -1.72 30.43 -8.95
C LEU A 325 -2.54 30.48 -7.66
N THR A 326 -1.88 30.35 -6.51
CA THR A 326 -2.56 30.20 -5.21
C THR A 326 -2.81 31.54 -4.51
N SER A 327 -2.15 32.62 -4.96
CA SER A 327 -2.14 33.93 -4.30
C SER A 327 -1.63 33.90 -2.85
N ILE A 328 -0.97 32.81 -2.43
CA ILE A 328 -0.35 32.69 -1.11
C ILE A 328 0.90 33.58 -1.07
N PRO A 329 1.08 34.42 -0.02
CA PRO A 329 2.26 35.26 0.11
C PRO A 329 3.55 34.46 0.27
N ASP A 330 4.67 35.03 -0.20
CA ASP A 330 6.00 34.46 0.02
C ASP A 330 6.45 34.49 1.48
N SER A 331 5.81 35.33 2.30
CA SER A 331 6.04 35.49 3.75
C SER A 331 5.43 34.38 4.61
N VAL A 332 4.67 33.45 4.04
CA VAL A 332 4.25 32.23 4.76
C VAL A 332 5.49 31.46 5.18
N TYR A 333 5.56 31.03 6.44
CA TYR A 333 6.77 30.42 7.01
C TYR A 333 7.28 29.24 6.16
N ALA A 334 6.40 28.30 5.78
CA ALA A 334 6.76 27.18 4.93
C ALA A 334 7.33 27.63 3.56
N VAL A 335 6.76 28.69 2.97
CA VAL A 335 7.17 29.22 1.67
C VAL A 335 8.54 29.88 1.76
N GLU A 336 8.73 30.75 2.75
CA GLU A 336 10.00 31.45 3.00
C GLU A 336 11.14 30.44 3.21
N ASN A 337 10.88 29.38 3.97
CA ASN A 337 11.85 28.34 4.30
C ASN A 337 11.97 27.23 3.24
N GLY A 338 11.22 27.31 2.14
CA GLY A 338 11.29 26.33 1.05
C GLY A 338 10.69 24.95 1.37
N ASN A 339 9.84 24.88 2.38
CA ASN A 339 9.13 23.70 2.86
C ASN A 339 7.76 23.51 2.17
N VAL A 340 7.70 23.78 0.87
CA VAL A 340 6.52 23.46 0.05
C VAL A 340 6.84 22.23 -0.79
N PHE A 341 5.97 21.23 -0.70
CA PHE A 341 6.14 19.93 -1.33
C PHE A 341 4.92 19.59 -2.17
N MET A 342 5.16 19.12 -3.39
CA MET A 342 4.15 18.84 -4.40
C MET A 342 3.96 17.33 -4.53
N ALA A 343 2.72 16.83 -4.54
CA ALA A 343 2.39 15.40 -4.69
C ALA A 343 2.44 14.89 -6.15
N ASP A 344 3.04 15.68 -7.04
CA ASP A 344 3.15 15.42 -8.48
C ASP A 344 4.49 14.79 -8.89
N LYS A 345 5.24 14.18 -7.94
CA LYS A 345 6.49 13.50 -8.28
C LYS A 345 6.25 12.38 -9.30
N SER A 346 5.21 11.57 -9.10
CA SER A 346 4.88 10.45 -9.96
C SER A 346 3.71 10.76 -10.89
N ILE A 347 3.99 11.16 -12.13
CA ILE A 347 3.00 11.52 -13.15
C ILE A 347 2.96 10.55 -14.34
N ASN A 348 1.77 10.39 -14.92
CA ASN A 348 1.57 9.66 -16.17
C ASN A 348 1.90 10.52 -17.41
N HIS A 349 1.77 9.95 -18.61
CA HIS A 349 2.02 10.69 -19.86
C HIS A 349 1.04 11.83 -20.09
N TRP A 350 -0.17 11.70 -19.53
CA TRP A 350 -1.22 12.69 -19.54
C TRP A 350 -1.12 13.67 -18.36
N ARG A 351 0.01 13.67 -17.63
CA ARG A 351 0.33 14.60 -16.55
C ARG A 351 -0.51 14.44 -15.27
N LYS A 352 -1.36 13.41 -15.18
CA LYS A 352 -2.05 13.05 -13.93
C LYS A 352 -1.07 12.41 -12.96
N HIS A 353 -0.99 12.93 -11.73
CA HIS A 353 -0.21 12.32 -10.66
C HIS A 353 -0.97 11.22 -9.94
N ASN A 354 -0.25 10.25 -9.38
CA ASN A 354 -0.84 9.04 -8.78
C ASN A 354 -1.17 9.14 -7.29
N PHE A 355 -0.88 10.28 -6.66
CA PHE A 355 -1.11 10.46 -5.23
C PHE A 355 -2.53 10.05 -4.82
N VAL A 356 -3.55 10.65 -5.43
CA VAL A 356 -4.98 10.38 -5.13
C VAL A 356 -5.41 8.93 -5.38
N ASP A 357 -4.69 8.20 -6.24
CA ASP A 357 -5.04 6.83 -6.60
C ASP A 357 -4.30 5.80 -5.72
N ARG A 358 -3.06 6.09 -5.31
CA ARG A 358 -2.18 5.09 -4.67
C ARG A 358 -1.82 5.41 -3.22
N ALA A 359 -1.69 6.68 -2.82
CA ALA A 359 -1.42 7.03 -1.42
C ALA A 359 -2.49 6.51 -0.44
N PRO A 360 -3.79 6.49 -0.79
CA PRO A 360 -4.83 5.91 0.07
C PRO A 360 -4.72 4.39 0.27
N VAL A 361 -4.09 3.71 -0.68
CA VAL A 361 -3.92 2.24 -0.68
C VAL A 361 -2.55 1.83 -0.14
N ARG A 362 -1.55 2.71 -0.27
CA ARG A 362 -0.18 2.56 0.25
C ARG A 362 0.18 3.72 1.19
N PRO A 363 -0.58 3.91 2.29
CA PRO A 363 -0.28 4.97 3.26
C PRO A 363 1.07 4.76 3.92
N ASP A 364 1.57 3.50 3.97
CA ASP A 364 2.91 3.16 4.44
C ASP A 364 3.99 3.91 3.64
N ILE A 365 3.90 3.93 2.30
CA ILE A 365 4.86 4.68 1.48
C ILE A 365 4.73 6.17 1.73
N PHE A 366 3.50 6.69 1.81
CA PHE A 366 3.30 8.13 1.95
C PHE A 366 3.75 8.66 3.32
N LEU A 367 3.56 7.90 4.40
CA LEU A 367 4.11 8.24 5.71
C LEU A 367 5.64 8.32 5.67
N HIS A 368 6.32 7.37 5.01
CA HIS A 368 7.77 7.40 4.82
C HIS A 368 8.23 8.61 3.98
N ASP A 369 7.52 8.94 2.90
CA ASP A 369 7.74 10.15 2.11
C ASP A 369 7.74 11.40 3.01
N LEU A 370 6.75 11.52 3.90
CA LEU A 370 6.67 12.64 4.83
C LEU A 370 7.73 12.60 5.94
N ILE A 371 8.06 11.43 6.48
CA ILE A 371 9.17 11.28 7.44
C ILE A 371 10.49 11.74 6.80
N SER A 372 10.73 11.44 5.51
CA SER A 372 11.93 11.91 4.81
C SER A 372 12.02 13.44 4.69
N ILE A 373 10.88 14.13 4.78
CA ILE A 373 10.80 15.60 4.74
C ILE A 373 10.94 16.17 6.15
N ILE A 374 10.16 15.65 7.10
CA ILE A 374 10.15 16.16 8.47
C ILE A 374 11.45 15.73 9.17
N TYR A 375 11.73 14.45 9.25
CA TYR A 375 12.84 13.95 10.05
C TYR A 375 13.68 12.91 9.30
N PRO A 376 14.48 13.35 8.30
CA PRO A 376 15.23 12.44 7.43
C PRO A 376 16.26 11.56 8.13
N SER A 377 16.63 11.83 9.39
CA SER A 377 17.61 11.03 10.13
C SER A 377 17.12 9.66 10.59
N ILE A 378 15.79 9.43 10.63
CA ILE A 378 15.21 8.15 11.05
C ILE A 378 14.74 7.28 9.89
N ILE A 379 14.91 7.74 8.65
CA ILE A 379 14.65 6.96 7.44
C ILE A 379 15.99 6.54 6.81
N PRO A 380 16.06 5.41 6.09
CA PRO A 380 17.28 5.03 5.38
C PRO A 380 17.80 6.16 4.47
N ALA A 381 19.11 6.40 4.48
CA ALA A 381 19.71 7.51 3.74
C ALA A 381 19.57 7.40 2.20
N ASP A 382 19.29 6.20 1.69
CA ASP A 382 19.01 5.91 0.28
C ASP A 382 17.51 5.91 -0.06
N TYR A 383 16.65 6.22 0.91
CA TYR A 383 15.21 6.34 0.69
C TYR A 383 14.90 7.45 -0.31
N THR A 384 14.06 7.15 -1.30
CA THR A 384 13.61 8.10 -2.30
C THR A 384 12.09 8.25 -2.24
N PRO A 385 11.56 9.47 -2.04
CA PRO A 385 10.12 9.70 -2.03
C PRO A 385 9.43 9.26 -3.31
N SER A 386 8.23 8.69 -3.20
CA SER A 386 7.45 8.17 -4.33
C SER A 386 6.39 9.15 -4.85
N PHE A 387 5.82 9.96 -3.97
CA PHE A 387 4.69 10.85 -4.23
C PHE A 387 5.11 12.32 -4.22
N VAL A 388 5.97 12.70 -3.27
CA VAL A 388 6.27 14.11 -3.01
C VAL A 388 7.63 14.55 -3.54
N ARG A 389 7.68 15.76 -4.10
CA ARG A 389 8.92 16.47 -4.45
C ARG A 389 8.93 17.85 -3.81
N SER A 390 10.11 18.42 -3.58
CA SER A 390 10.20 19.84 -3.20
C SER A 390 9.79 20.75 -4.35
N ILE A 391 9.10 21.84 -4.05
CA ILE A 391 8.76 22.88 -5.02
C ILE A 391 10.00 23.54 -5.66
N ASN A 392 11.12 23.52 -4.92
CA ASN A 392 12.40 24.08 -5.35
C ASN A 392 13.15 23.16 -6.30
N ASN A 393 12.69 21.92 -6.47
CA ASN A 393 13.23 20.96 -7.41
C ASN A 393 12.14 20.39 -8.33
N ALA A 394 11.56 21.26 -9.16
CA ALA A 394 10.52 20.88 -10.12
C ALA A 394 10.95 19.78 -11.11
N SER A 395 12.26 19.58 -11.30
CA SER A 395 12.77 18.53 -12.17
C SER A 395 12.70 17.12 -11.57
N ASP A 396 12.66 17.01 -10.23
CA ASP A 396 12.51 15.73 -9.53
C ASP A 396 11.19 15.07 -9.92
N SER A 397 11.26 13.90 -10.55
CA SER A 397 10.09 13.22 -11.06
C SER A 397 10.34 11.73 -11.25
N LEU A 398 9.26 10.98 -11.13
CA LEU A 398 9.18 9.55 -11.33
C LEU A 398 8.19 9.26 -12.45
N ALA A 399 8.69 8.95 -13.63
CA ALA A 399 7.83 8.70 -14.78
C ALA A 399 7.05 7.38 -14.61
N GLN A 400 5.72 7.45 -14.73
CA GLN A 400 4.89 6.25 -14.80
C GLN A 400 4.92 5.70 -16.23
N ARG A 401 5.40 4.47 -16.38
CA ARG A 401 5.64 3.85 -17.70
C ARG A 401 4.54 2.82 -18.02
N ARG A 402 4.32 2.53 -19.30
CA ARG A 402 3.38 1.47 -19.72
C ARG A 402 4.11 0.13 -19.70
N MET A 403 4.11 -0.57 -18.56
CA MET A 403 4.91 -1.80 -18.36
C MET A 403 4.11 -2.87 -17.62
N SER A 404 3.63 -3.89 -18.34
CA SER A 404 2.95 -5.06 -17.76
C SER A 404 3.87 -5.84 -16.81
N SER A 405 5.19 -5.79 -17.01
CA SER A 405 6.18 -6.35 -16.07
C SER A 405 6.19 -5.70 -14.68
N THR A 406 5.46 -4.60 -14.48
CA THR A 406 5.28 -3.96 -13.17
C THR A 406 3.98 -4.38 -12.47
N CYS A 407 3.22 -5.27 -13.10
CA CYS A 407 2.10 -5.94 -12.46
C CYS A 407 2.60 -6.93 -11.42
N TYR A 408 1.83 -7.11 -10.37
CA TYR A 408 2.16 -8.00 -9.26
C TYR A 408 1.66 -9.38 -9.67
N PRO A 409 2.51 -10.40 -9.74
CA PRO A 409 2.04 -11.77 -9.84
C PRO A 409 1.38 -12.16 -8.50
N SER A 410 0.29 -12.93 -8.55
CA SER A 410 -0.46 -13.32 -7.35
C SER A 410 0.35 -14.19 -6.38
N ASP A 411 1.30 -14.99 -6.88
CA ASP A 411 2.17 -15.87 -6.09
C ASP A 411 3.28 -15.13 -5.33
N VAL A 412 3.54 -13.86 -5.64
CA VAL A 412 4.57 -13.03 -4.99
C VAL A 412 4.07 -11.61 -4.64
N ALA A 413 2.76 -11.44 -4.48
CA ALA A 413 2.13 -10.14 -4.26
C ALA A 413 2.72 -9.36 -3.08
N VAL A 414 2.96 -10.03 -1.93
CA VAL A 414 3.57 -9.41 -0.75
C VAL A 414 5.03 -9.01 -0.99
N ALA A 415 5.81 -9.85 -1.66
CA ALA A 415 7.20 -9.53 -2.00
C ALA A 415 7.30 -8.32 -2.94
N MET A 416 6.33 -8.15 -3.84
CA MET A 416 6.25 -7.03 -4.77
C MET A 416 5.82 -5.71 -4.11
N LEU A 417 5.36 -5.72 -2.84
CA LEU A 417 5.06 -4.49 -2.11
C LEU A 417 6.29 -3.58 -1.94
N ASN A 418 7.49 -4.17 -2.02
CA ASN A 418 8.77 -3.49 -1.85
C ASN A 418 8.76 -2.60 -0.60
N LEU A 419 8.46 -3.24 0.55
CA LEU A 419 8.34 -2.55 1.83
C LEU A 419 9.66 -1.89 2.20
N THR A 420 9.59 -0.66 2.69
CA THR A 420 10.73 0.01 3.31
C THR A 420 11.18 -0.82 4.50
N THR A 421 12.48 -1.12 4.60
CA THR A 421 12.99 -1.84 5.76
C THR A 421 12.83 -0.99 7.00
N CYS A 422 12.17 -1.55 8.02
CA CYS A 422 11.92 -0.86 9.28
C CYS A 422 12.13 -1.85 10.43
N GLU A 423 12.92 -1.46 11.43
CA GLU A 423 13.10 -2.21 12.66
C GLU A 423 12.18 -1.63 13.74
N LEU A 424 11.41 -2.50 14.39
CA LEU A 424 10.52 -2.08 15.48
C LEU A 424 11.36 -1.70 16.71
N PRO A 425 11.07 -0.55 17.37
CA PRO A 425 11.69 -0.21 18.64
C PRO A 425 11.43 -1.26 19.73
N ASN A 426 12.32 -1.36 20.71
CA ASN A 426 12.21 -2.38 21.77
C ASN A 426 10.93 -2.25 22.63
N PHE A 427 10.36 -1.05 22.78
CA PHE A 427 9.10 -0.89 23.50
C PHE A 427 7.89 -1.40 22.72
N ALA A 428 8.04 -1.59 21.40
CA ALA A 428 6.99 -2.11 20.54
C ALA A 428 6.94 -3.65 20.54
N TYR A 429 7.80 -4.34 21.32
CA TYR A 429 7.68 -5.79 21.52
C TYR A 429 6.42 -6.10 22.34
N GLY A 430 5.51 -6.91 21.77
CA GLY A 430 4.18 -7.14 22.34
C GLY A 430 3.08 -6.26 21.72
N TYR A 431 3.36 -5.63 20.57
CA TYR A 431 2.38 -4.96 19.70
C TYR A 431 1.05 -5.73 19.53
N ASP A 432 1.12 -7.06 19.53
CA ASP A 432 -0.05 -7.94 19.39
C ASP A 432 -0.77 -8.27 20.73
N ASN A 433 -0.22 -7.89 21.89
CA ASN A 433 -0.67 -8.33 23.23
C ASN A 433 -0.68 -7.26 24.34
N ALA A 434 -0.05 -6.10 24.17
CA ALA A 434 0.11 -5.11 25.24
C ALA A 434 -0.25 -3.71 24.74
N GLY A 435 -1.50 -3.32 24.98
CA GLY A 435 -1.95 -1.96 24.75
C GLY A 435 -1.18 -0.97 25.61
N PHE A 436 -0.56 0.02 24.98
CA PHE A 436 -0.17 1.27 25.61
C PHE A 436 -0.36 2.46 24.66
N VAL A 437 -0.90 3.52 25.26
CA VAL A 437 -1.44 4.76 24.68
C VAL A 437 -0.30 5.74 24.37
N ALA A 438 -0.28 6.27 23.15
CA ALA A 438 0.31 7.59 22.91
C ALA A 438 -0.78 8.63 23.20
N ASP A 439 -0.50 9.51 24.16
CA ASP A 439 -1.36 10.58 24.65
C ASP A 439 -1.92 11.40 23.49
N ALA A 440 -3.20 11.21 23.20
CA ALA A 440 -3.88 11.96 22.16
C ALA A 440 -4.25 13.38 22.62
N TYR A 441 -4.32 13.67 23.93
CA TYR A 441 -4.91 14.90 24.43
C TYR A 441 -4.61 15.16 25.93
N GLU A 442 -3.50 15.84 26.22
CA GLU A 442 -3.64 17.14 26.88
C GLU A 442 -3.85 18.22 25.79
N ASP A 443 -5.01 18.15 25.12
CA ASP A 443 -5.74 19.35 24.70
C ASP A 443 -7.23 18.98 24.59
N SER A 444 -8.11 19.82 25.08
CA SER A 444 -9.43 19.40 25.53
C SER A 444 -10.50 19.39 24.42
N ASP A 445 -10.36 18.59 23.35
CA ASP A 445 -11.45 18.34 22.38
C ASP A 445 -11.22 17.03 21.56
N SER A 446 -11.91 15.98 21.98
CA SER A 446 -11.74 14.57 21.65
C SER A 446 -12.19 14.10 20.26
N GLU A 447 -11.29 13.46 19.50
CA GLU A 447 -11.42 12.12 18.82
C GLU A 447 -10.48 12.00 17.59
N ILE A 448 -9.16 12.04 17.80
CA ILE A 448 -8.15 11.61 16.81
C ILE A 448 -7.18 10.67 17.53
N THR A 449 -7.10 9.42 17.10
CA THR A 449 -6.20 8.41 17.70
C THR A 449 -5.18 7.92 16.67
N SER A 450 -3.90 8.00 17.02
CA SER A 450 -2.79 7.41 16.26
C SER A 450 -3.07 5.95 15.88
N GLU A 451 -2.77 5.58 14.63
CA GLU A 451 -2.91 4.19 14.15
C GLU A 451 -1.66 3.35 14.37
N ALA A 452 -0.58 4.01 14.79
CA ALA A 452 0.67 3.37 15.15
C ALA A 452 0.49 2.27 16.20
N LEU A 453 -0.50 2.36 17.10
CA LEU A 453 -0.52 1.61 18.35
C LEU A 453 -1.79 0.78 18.67
N GLY A 454 -2.71 0.60 17.71
CA GLY A 454 -3.84 -0.34 17.86
C GLY A 454 -4.88 0.08 18.92
N THR A 455 -6.14 0.16 18.51
CA THR A 455 -7.26 0.54 19.38
C THR A 455 -7.54 -0.55 20.43
N THR A 456 -7.61 -0.22 21.72
CA THR A 456 -8.33 -1.06 22.71
C THR A 456 -9.39 -0.28 23.49
N ILE A 457 -10.64 -0.71 23.23
CA ILE A 457 -11.73 -1.02 24.15
C ILE A 457 -12.09 0.06 25.18
N SER A 458 -13.23 0.70 24.91
CA SER A 458 -14.05 1.48 25.84
C SER A 458 -14.23 0.75 27.18
N SER A 459 -13.58 1.23 28.24
CA SER A 459 -13.97 0.92 29.60
C SER A 459 -15.22 1.74 29.94
N SER A 460 -16.37 1.05 30.00
CA SER A 460 -17.57 1.59 30.60
C SER A 460 -17.31 1.92 32.07
N SER A 461 -17.43 3.21 32.40
CA SER A 461 -17.42 3.72 33.76
C SER A 461 -18.69 3.26 34.49
N GLY A 462 -18.61 2.10 35.13
CA GLY A 462 -19.52 1.67 36.19
C GLY A 462 -18.82 1.85 37.52
N SER A 463 -19.24 2.85 38.28
CA SER A 463 -18.88 3.05 39.69
C SER A 463 -19.24 1.82 40.53
N ASP A 464 -18.28 1.26 41.26
CA ASP A 464 -18.40 0.91 42.68
C ASP A 464 -17.10 0.30 43.22
N GLY A 465 -16.80 0.60 44.48
CA GLY A 465 -15.46 0.47 45.04
C GLY A 465 -15.11 -0.84 45.76
N SER A 466 -13.95 -0.73 46.41
CA SER A 466 -13.33 -1.62 47.40
C SER A 466 -12.32 -2.68 46.90
N SER A 467 -11.26 -2.74 47.68
CA SER A 467 -9.98 -3.46 47.57
C SER A 467 -10.06 -4.98 47.57
N THR A 468 -9.22 -5.68 46.79
CA THR A 468 -8.04 -6.47 47.27
C THR A 468 -7.42 -7.27 46.13
N SER A 469 -6.10 -7.44 46.23
CA SER A 469 -5.20 -8.16 45.31
C SER A 469 -5.42 -9.68 45.26
N SER A 470 -5.41 -10.26 44.06
CA SER A 470 -4.70 -11.52 43.79
C SER A 470 -4.60 -11.81 42.29
N THR A 471 -3.38 -12.17 41.89
CA THR A 471 -2.88 -12.62 40.60
C THR A 471 -3.56 -13.91 40.13
N SER A 472 -4.17 -13.91 38.94
CA SER A 472 -4.34 -15.13 38.13
C SER A 472 -4.44 -14.78 36.64
N MET A 473 -3.34 -14.96 35.91
CA MET A 473 -3.35 -14.92 34.45
C MET A 473 -3.94 -16.24 33.94
N THR A 474 -5.17 -16.18 33.43
CA THR A 474 -5.74 -17.23 32.59
C THR A 474 -5.30 -17.00 31.16
N SER A 475 -4.51 -17.93 30.63
CA SER A 475 -4.06 -17.97 29.24
C SER A 475 -5.23 -18.25 28.30
N SER A 476 -5.72 -17.24 27.60
CA SER A 476 -6.55 -17.41 26.40
C SER A 476 -5.65 -17.73 25.21
N GLY A 477 -5.93 -18.86 24.55
CA GLY A 477 -5.14 -19.36 23.41
C GLY A 477 -5.17 -18.43 22.20
N LEU A 478 -4.06 -18.43 21.47
CA LEU A 478 -3.86 -17.67 20.23
C LEU A 478 -4.78 -18.20 19.12
N THR A 479 -5.46 -17.30 18.42
CA THR A 479 -6.20 -17.60 17.19
C THR A 479 -5.22 -17.90 16.04
N ALA A 480 -5.66 -18.68 15.05
CA ALA A 480 -4.80 -19.18 13.96
C ALA A 480 -4.08 -18.05 13.17
N GLY A 481 -4.65 -16.85 13.08
CA GLY A 481 -4.01 -15.68 12.48
C GLY A 481 -2.81 -15.14 13.26
N GLN A 482 -2.79 -15.29 14.58
CA GLN A 482 -1.66 -14.89 15.43
C GLN A 482 -0.45 -15.85 15.30
N GLY A 483 -0.66 -17.06 14.78
CA GLY A 483 0.42 -18.01 14.48
C GLY A 483 1.15 -17.72 13.15
N ALA A 484 0.46 -17.15 12.17
CA ALA A 484 1.00 -16.91 10.83
C ALA A 484 1.98 -15.71 10.80
N GLY A 485 1.68 -14.62 11.52
CA GLY A 485 2.56 -13.44 11.59
C GLY A 485 3.93 -13.73 12.23
N ILE A 486 3.96 -14.59 13.26
CA ILE A 486 5.20 -15.05 13.91
C ILE A 486 6.00 -15.98 12.98
N ALA A 487 5.32 -16.77 12.14
CA ALA A 487 5.96 -17.69 11.20
C ALA A 487 6.64 -16.95 10.04
N VAL A 488 6.00 -15.94 9.44
CA VAL A 488 6.56 -15.20 8.28
C VAL A 488 7.78 -14.36 8.69
N GLY A 489 7.73 -13.69 9.85
CA GLY A 489 8.87 -12.94 10.40
C GLY A 489 10.08 -13.84 10.71
N ALA A 490 9.83 -15.03 11.29
CA ALA A 490 10.89 -16.01 11.57
C ALA A 490 11.47 -16.65 10.30
N MET A 491 10.64 -16.90 9.27
CA MET A 491 11.09 -17.51 8.01
C MET A 491 11.94 -16.53 7.18
N CYS A 492 11.53 -15.27 7.05
CA CYS A 492 12.32 -14.24 6.36
C CYS A 492 13.67 -13.99 7.06
N GLY A 493 13.67 -13.92 8.40
CA GLY A 493 14.91 -13.81 9.18
C GLY A 493 15.84 -15.02 9.01
N ALA A 494 15.30 -16.24 9.02
CA ALA A 494 16.09 -17.46 8.82
C ALA A 494 16.69 -17.54 7.40
N PHE A 495 15.95 -17.16 6.35
CA PHE A 495 16.47 -17.14 4.99
C PHE A 495 17.59 -16.11 4.79
N PHE A 496 17.50 -14.94 5.45
CA PHE A 496 18.58 -13.95 5.43
C PHE A 496 19.85 -14.46 6.13
N VAL A 497 19.72 -15.11 7.28
CA VAL A 497 20.86 -15.69 8.01
C VAL A 497 21.51 -16.83 7.20
N ILE A 498 20.71 -17.73 6.62
CA ILE A 498 21.21 -18.82 5.75
C ILE A 498 21.88 -18.25 4.49
N GLY A 499 21.30 -17.21 3.88
CA GLY A 499 21.88 -16.49 2.74
C GLY A 499 23.23 -15.86 3.06
N ALA A 500 23.35 -15.18 4.20
CA ALA A 500 24.59 -14.58 4.68
C ALA A 500 25.67 -15.63 4.96
N VAL A 501 25.32 -16.75 5.60
CA VAL A 501 26.25 -17.87 5.85
C VAL A 501 26.72 -18.51 4.54
N MET A 502 25.81 -18.75 3.58
CA MET A 502 26.15 -19.28 2.26
C MET A 502 27.06 -18.33 1.46
N PHE A 503 26.84 -17.02 1.56
CA PHE A 503 27.68 -16.01 0.94
C PHE A 503 29.10 -15.99 1.54
N LEU A 504 29.23 -16.06 2.88
CA LEU A 504 30.51 -16.14 3.56
C LEU A 504 31.28 -17.42 3.23
N ILE A 505 30.59 -18.57 3.15
CA ILE A 505 31.19 -19.84 2.73
C ILE A 505 31.66 -19.77 1.27
N ARG A 506 30.87 -19.17 0.37
CA ARG A 506 31.26 -18.95 -1.03
C ARG A 506 32.48 -18.02 -1.14
N LYS A 507 32.52 -16.95 -0.35
CA LYS A 507 33.67 -16.02 -0.30
C LYS A 507 34.94 -16.72 0.18
N LYS A 508 34.84 -17.57 1.21
CA LYS A 508 35.97 -18.37 1.74
C LYS A 508 36.46 -19.43 0.76
N ARG A 509 35.56 -20.09 0.01
CA ARG A 509 35.93 -21.04 -1.05
C ARG A 509 36.60 -20.36 -2.25
N ARG A 510 36.17 -19.15 -2.61
CA ARG A 510 36.83 -18.37 -3.68
C ARG A 510 38.25 -17.96 -3.29
N SER A 511 38.48 -17.55 -2.04
CA SER A 511 39.85 -17.21 -1.59
C SER A 511 40.77 -18.42 -1.51
N SER A 512 40.28 -19.59 -1.06
CA SER A 512 41.10 -20.81 -1.04
C SER A 512 41.49 -21.29 -2.44
N ASN A 513 40.59 -21.17 -3.41
CA ASN A 513 40.88 -21.54 -4.80
C ASN A 513 41.89 -20.59 -5.44
N LEU A 514 41.85 -19.29 -5.11
CA LEU A 514 42.85 -18.31 -5.58
C LEU A 514 44.23 -18.57 -4.98
N ILE A 515 44.30 -18.94 -3.70
CA ILE A 515 45.58 -19.29 -3.04
C ILE A 515 46.17 -20.57 -3.67
N SER A 516 45.37 -21.62 -3.87
CA SER A 516 45.84 -22.86 -4.50
C SER A 516 46.26 -22.65 -5.97
N ALA A 517 45.58 -21.76 -6.70
CA ALA A 517 45.98 -21.38 -8.05
C ALA A 517 47.29 -20.59 -8.07
N ALA A 518 47.52 -19.71 -7.11
CA ALA A 518 48.77 -18.96 -6.96
C ALA A 518 49.94 -19.88 -6.60
N GLU A 519 49.72 -20.87 -5.74
CA GLU A 519 50.73 -21.86 -5.32
C GLU A 519 51.16 -22.74 -6.50
N LYS A 520 50.21 -23.26 -7.29
CA LYS A 520 50.50 -24.01 -8.53
C LYS A 520 51.24 -23.16 -9.58
N ALA A 521 50.95 -21.87 -9.65
CA ALA A 521 51.66 -20.96 -10.56
C ALA A 521 53.12 -20.73 -10.12
N LEU A 522 53.38 -20.76 -8.81
CA LEU A 522 54.72 -20.63 -8.23
C LEU A 522 55.55 -21.90 -8.42
N GLU A 523 54.95 -23.07 -8.24
CA GLU A 523 55.60 -24.37 -8.54
C GLU A 523 55.96 -24.52 -10.02
N ARG A 524 55.08 -24.07 -10.94
CA ARG A 524 55.38 -24.07 -12.38
C ARG A 524 56.59 -23.19 -12.72
N LYS A 525 56.73 -22.03 -12.07
CA LYS A 525 57.90 -21.16 -12.26
C LYS A 525 59.17 -21.79 -11.68
N ALA A 526 59.08 -22.48 -10.55
CA ALA A 526 60.21 -23.21 -9.98
C ALA A 526 60.69 -24.36 -10.89
N SER A 527 59.77 -25.12 -11.50
CA SER A 527 60.12 -26.21 -12.44
C SER A 527 60.72 -25.72 -13.76
N LEU A 528 60.37 -24.50 -14.20
CA LEU A 528 60.95 -23.90 -15.42
C LEU A 528 62.40 -23.43 -15.18
N ASN A 529 62.73 -22.98 -13.97
CA ASN A 529 64.09 -22.58 -13.62
C ASN A 529 65.04 -23.76 -13.36
N SER A 530 64.55 -24.94 -12.97
CA SER A 530 65.40 -26.13 -12.82
C SER A 530 65.76 -26.81 -14.15
N GLY A 531 65.08 -26.48 -15.25
CA GLY A 531 65.35 -27.03 -16.58
C GLY A 531 66.46 -26.31 -17.37
N ALA A 532 66.85 -25.10 -16.96
CA ALA A 532 67.84 -24.28 -17.68
C ALA A 532 69.31 -24.54 -17.27
N GLY A 533 69.57 -25.49 -16.37
CA GLY A 533 70.89 -25.75 -15.79
C GLY A 533 71.67 -26.96 -16.34
N SER A 534 71.15 -27.67 -17.34
CA SER A 534 71.70 -28.98 -17.79
C SER A 534 72.21 -28.99 -19.24
N GLU A 535 72.52 -27.85 -19.82
CA GLU A 535 73.01 -27.76 -21.21
C GLU A 535 74.26 -26.86 -21.29
N ASN A 536 75.26 -27.14 -20.45
CA ASN A 536 76.58 -26.51 -20.57
C ASN A 536 77.72 -27.38 -20.02
N THR A 537 77.64 -28.70 -20.20
CA THR A 537 78.75 -29.60 -19.85
C THR A 537 78.75 -30.84 -20.73
N ALA A 538 78.97 -30.63 -22.03
CA ALA A 538 79.40 -31.69 -22.93
C ALA A 538 80.28 -31.12 -24.06
N ARG A 539 81.60 -31.34 -23.91
CA ARG A 539 82.64 -31.44 -24.94
C ARG A 539 83.01 -30.14 -25.67
N GLU A 540 83.98 -29.37 -25.19
CA GLU A 540 85.43 -29.63 -25.41
C GLU A 540 85.97 -30.97 -24.88
N ALA A 541 86.25 -31.89 -25.80
CA ALA A 541 87.31 -32.90 -25.79
C ALA A 541 87.40 -33.53 -27.18
#